data_AF-A0A8D8CCM7-F1
#
_entry.id   AF-A0A8D8CCM7-F1
#
_cell.length_a   1.000
_cell.length_b   1.000
_cell.length_c   1.000
_cell.angle_alpha   90.00
_cell.angle_beta   90.00
_cell.angle_gamma   90.00
#
_symmetry.space_group_name_H-M   'P 1'
#
loop_
_entity.id
_entity.type
_entity.pdbx_description
1 polymer ?
#
loop_
_entity_poly.entity_id
_entity_poly.type
_entity_poly.pdbx_seq_one_letter_code
_entity_poly.pdbx_strand_id
1 'polypeptide(L)'
;CTIICTNFPKLATVASRIVDIYLTFSSGCHAIQNDEIVESVSILEEQNSEVPATQEESSLPRFQHEGGAAGLPNSGRLVSTRDLIKLCRRSNPTFSVTSTECAYFVFQNAVDIFCSHLPAGDVRRNLVLSIGGNIGINKSRCDHLCEEYKPEVDVATSKEVKIGRVLLKRNLKENLENDENSFSHKKIRLDKNASSTVKTQDFKLQSKAPTFSFTRPASCLLERIAVSVAQNEPILLVGETG
;
A
#
# COMPACT_ATOMS: atom_id res chain seq x y z
N CYS A 1 -1.24 -14.53 11.09
CA CYS A 1 0.09 -13.87 11.09
C CYS A 1 1.25 -14.77 10.68
N THR A 2 1.25 -16.07 11.01
CA THR A 2 2.33 -17.04 10.73
C THR A 2 2.85 -17.01 9.30
N ILE A 3 1.97 -16.99 8.29
CA ILE A 3 2.37 -16.94 6.86
C ILE A 3 3.19 -15.67 6.53
N ILE A 4 2.87 -14.54 7.14
CA ILE A 4 3.61 -13.28 6.94
C ILE A 4 4.98 -13.41 7.60
N CYS A 5 5.06 -13.92 8.82
CA CYS A 5 6.33 -14.11 9.51
C CYS A 5 7.27 -15.08 8.77
N THR A 6 6.73 -16.14 8.15
CA THR A 6 7.52 -17.10 7.37
C THR A 6 8.06 -16.49 6.07
N ASN A 7 7.24 -15.72 5.34
CA ASN A 7 7.62 -15.18 4.03
C ASN A 7 8.32 -13.80 4.11
N PHE A 8 8.08 -13.03 5.16
CA PHE A 8 8.56 -11.67 5.37
C PHE A 8 9.04 -11.50 6.81
N PRO A 9 10.18 -12.11 7.19
CA PRO A 9 10.63 -12.14 8.58
C PRO A 9 10.88 -10.74 9.15
N LYS A 10 11.29 -9.77 8.31
CA LYS A 10 11.46 -8.38 8.73
C LYS A 10 10.16 -7.76 9.26
N LEU A 11 9.01 -8.15 8.72
CA LEU A 11 7.70 -7.60 9.09
C LEU A 11 7.07 -8.27 10.30
N ALA A 12 7.73 -9.24 10.95
CA ALA A 12 7.13 -10.02 12.04
C ALA A 12 6.55 -9.15 13.16
N THR A 13 7.22 -8.05 13.51
CA THR A 13 6.78 -7.12 14.57
C THR A 13 5.52 -6.33 14.22
N VAL A 14 5.23 -6.14 12.93
CA VAL A 14 4.04 -5.42 12.43
C VAL A 14 3.04 -6.34 11.75
N ALA A 15 3.32 -7.65 11.68
CA ALA A 15 2.49 -8.62 10.98
C ALA A 15 1.05 -8.64 11.51
N SER A 16 0.86 -8.57 12.84
CA SER A 16 -0.47 -8.51 13.45
C SER A 16 -1.23 -7.25 13.01
N ARG A 17 -0.58 -6.08 13.06
CA ARG A 17 -1.18 -4.80 12.64
C ARG A 17 -1.56 -4.81 11.15
N ILE A 18 -0.73 -5.42 10.30
CA ILE A 18 -0.99 -5.58 8.87
C ILE A 18 -2.23 -6.46 8.64
N VAL A 19 -2.41 -7.53 9.42
CA VAL A 19 -3.60 -8.38 9.36
C VAL A 19 -4.83 -7.61 9.84
N ASP A 20 -4.75 -6.86 10.93
CA ASP A 20 -5.87 -6.04 11.44
C ASP A 20 -6.35 -5.02 10.40
N ILE A 21 -5.40 -4.38 9.70
CA ILE A 21 -5.72 -3.52 8.55
C ILE A 21 -6.48 -4.32 7.49
N TYR A 22 -5.97 -5.45 7.05
CA TYR A 22 -6.65 -6.27 6.02
C TYR A 22 -8.06 -6.67 6.45
N LEU A 23 -8.26 -7.04 7.71
CA LEU A 23 -9.56 -7.41 8.27
C LEU A 23 -10.54 -6.21 8.31
N THR A 24 -10.03 -4.99 8.46
CA THR A 24 -10.86 -3.77 8.39
C THR A 24 -11.55 -3.62 7.03
N PHE A 25 -10.93 -4.10 5.94
CA PHE A 25 -11.47 -3.99 4.58
C PHE A 25 -12.06 -5.30 4.03
N SER A 26 -11.80 -6.44 4.67
CA SER A 26 -12.35 -7.72 4.24
C SER A 26 -13.81 -7.79 4.65
N SER A 27 -14.71 -7.91 3.67
CA SER A 27 -16.17 -8.01 3.86
C SER A 27 -16.62 -9.32 4.54
N GLY A 28 -15.68 -10.15 5.00
CA GLY A 28 -15.97 -11.37 5.74
C GLY A 28 -15.93 -11.11 7.23
N CYS A 29 -16.98 -11.48 7.95
CA CYS A 29 -16.91 -11.66 9.39
C CYS A 29 -15.80 -12.67 9.72
N HIS A 30 -14.58 -12.18 10.00
CA HIS A 30 -13.50 -12.96 10.60
C HIS A 30 -13.55 -12.82 12.13
N ALA A 31 -14.76 -12.78 12.70
CA ALA A 31 -14.95 -13.24 14.06
C ALA A 31 -14.72 -14.75 13.99
N ILE A 32 -13.45 -15.17 14.14
CA ILE A 32 -13.19 -16.52 14.64
C ILE A 32 -13.97 -16.54 15.96
N GLN A 33 -15.02 -17.35 16.01
CA GLN A 33 -15.80 -17.62 17.21
C GLN A 33 -14.83 -18.04 18.31
N ASN A 34 -14.42 -17.07 19.12
CA ASN A 34 -13.86 -17.33 20.45
C ASN A 34 -15.01 -17.53 21.45
N ASP A 35 -16.26 -17.28 21.05
CA ASP A 35 -17.46 -17.38 21.89
C ASP A 35 -17.71 -18.79 22.43
N GLU A 36 -17.30 -19.86 21.73
CA GLU A 36 -17.45 -21.23 22.28
C GLU A 36 -16.46 -21.55 23.41
N ILE A 37 -15.37 -20.79 23.57
CA ILE A 37 -14.43 -20.97 24.69
C ILE A 37 -14.88 -20.12 25.89
N VAL A 38 -15.48 -18.95 25.68
CA VAL A 38 -15.92 -18.10 26.80
C VAL A 38 -17.14 -18.67 27.52
N GLU A 39 -18.02 -19.36 26.80
CA GLU A 39 -19.22 -19.99 27.36
C GLU A 39 -18.90 -21.29 28.14
N SER A 40 -17.80 -21.97 27.81
CA SER A 40 -17.33 -23.16 28.54
C SER A 40 -16.47 -22.84 29.75
N VAL A 41 -15.84 -21.66 29.81
CA VAL A 41 -15.05 -21.20 30.96
C VAL A 41 -15.91 -20.51 32.02
N SER A 42 -16.98 -19.81 31.63
CA SER A 42 -17.86 -19.08 32.57
C SER A 42 -18.73 -19.98 33.47
N ILE A 43 -18.80 -21.29 33.21
CA ILE A 43 -19.54 -22.26 34.04
C ILE A 43 -18.66 -22.84 35.17
N LEU A 44 -17.34 -22.64 35.15
CA LEU A 44 -16.42 -23.29 36.10
C LEU A 44 -15.83 -22.38 37.18
N GLU A 45 -16.08 -21.07 37.17
CA GLU A 45 -15.45 -20.11 38.10
C GLU A 45 -16.33 -19.67 39.29
N GLU A 46 -17.49 -20.31 39.53
CA GLU A 46 -18.36 -19.92 40.66
C GLU A 46 -17.85 -20.33 42.06
N GLN A 47 -16.69 -20.97 42.22
CA GLN A 47 -16.13 -21.26 43.55
C GLN A 47 -14.60 -21.20 43.57
N ASN A 48 -14.00 -20.07 44.00
CA ASN A 48 -13.09 -19.99 45.16
C ASN A 48 -12.44 -18.58 45.32
N SER A 49 -12.18 -18.21 46.57
CA SER A 49 -11.64 -16.93 47.04
C SER A 49 -10.12 -16.70 46.82
N GLU A 50 -9.72 -15.41 46.85
CA GLU A 50 -8.52 -14.79 47.45
C GLU A 50 -7.10 -14.75 46.75
N VAL A 51 -6.76 -13.55 46.22
CA VAL A 51 -5.49 -12.73 46.25
C VAL A 51 -4.18 -13.17 45.49
N PRO A 52 -3.12 -12.31 45.29
CA PRO A 52 -2.82 -11.46 44.11
C PRO A 52 -1.43 -11.67 43.43
N ALA A 53 -1.16 -11.00 42.29
CA ALA A 53 0.02 -10.10 42.06
C ALA A 53 0.51 -9.99 40.59
N THR A 54 0.75 -8.74 40.18
CA THR A 54 1.78 -8.23 39.22
C THR A 54 1.83 -8.70 37.76
N GLN A 55 1.51 -7.79 36.83
CA GLN A 55 2.46 -7.11 35.90
C GLN A 55 1.63 -6.30 34.88
N GLU A 56 1.46 -5.00 35.10
CA GLU A 56 0.83 -4.12 34.10
C GLU A 56 1.89 -3.66 33.09
N GLU A 57 1.92 -4.37 31.97
CA GLU A 57 2.63 -3.97 30.77
C GLU A 57 1.89 -2.80 30.11
N SER A 58 2.66 -1.76 29.77
CA SER A 58 2.21 -0.47 29.26
C SER A 58 1.41 -0.57 27.96
N SER A 59 0.09 -0.71 28.05
CA SER A 59 -0.81 -0.51 26.91
C SER A 59 -1.19 0.96 26.78
N LEU A 60 -0.67 1.62 25.75
CA LEU A 60 -1.18 2.91 25.26
C LEU A 60 -2.66 2.78 24.86
N PRO A 61 -3.46 3.86 24.94
CA PRO A 61 -4.91 3.78 24.75
C PRO A 61 -5.24 3.36 23.32
N ARG A 62 -5.78 2.15 23.20
CA ARG A 62 -6.46 1.65 22.00
C ARG A 62 -7.76 2.45 21.86
N PHE A 63 -7.81 3.37 20.90
CA PHE A 63 -9.07 4.01 20.54
C PHE A 63 -10.03 2.93 20.02
N GLN A 64 -11.03 2.56 20.82
CA GLN A 64 -12.18 1.79 20.36
C GLN A 64 -12.97 2.70 19.42
N HIS A 65 -12.83 2.48 18.12
CA HIS A 65 -13.71 3.07 17.14
C HIS A 65 -14.68 1.99 16.65
N GLU A 66 -15.90 2.02 17.19
CA GLU A 66 -17.02 1.23 16.71
C GLU A 66 -17.43 1.77 15.33
N GLY A 67 -16.78 1.22 14.30
CA GLY A 67 -17.01 1.57 12.91
C GLY A 67 -16.77 0.36 12.04
N GLY A 68 -17.58 -0.69 12.25
CA GLY A 68 -17.62 -1.84 11.36
C GLY A 68 -17.89 -1.38 9.92
N ALA A 69 -17.20 -1.99 8.96
CA ALA A 69 -17.27 -1.73 7.52
C ALA A 69 -18.63 -2.05 6.87
N ALA A 70 -19.73 -2.01 7.62
CA ALA A 70 -21.09 -2.16 7.15
C ALA A 70 -21.54 -0.85 6.48
N GLY A 71 -21.15 -0.67 5.21
CA GLY A 71 -21.64 0.46 4.40
C GLY A 71 -20.57 1.19 3.59
N LEU A 72 -19.47 0.54 3.20
CA LEU A 72 -18.61 1.15 2.18
C LEU A 72 -19.45 1.40 0.92
N PRO A 73 -19.54 2.65 0.42
CA PRO A 73 -20.24 2.93 -0.82
C PRO A 73 -19.58 2.11 -1.92
N ASN A 74 -20.42 1.40 -2.69
CA ASN A 74 -20.14 0.47 -3.79
C ASN A 74 -18.89 0.79 -4.65
N SER A 75 -17.70 0.68 -4.09
CA SER A 75 -16.50 0.39 -4.86
C SER A 75 -16.61 -1.10 -5.10
N GLY A 76 -17.08 -1.50 -6.28
CA GLY A 76 -17.27 -2.92 -6.64
C GLY A 76 -16.00 -3.78 -6.55
N ARG A 77 -14.86 -3.21 -6.13
CA ARG A 77 -13.64 -3.92 -5.79
C ARG A 77 -13.70 -4.43 -4.34
N LEU A 78 -13.66 -5.75 -4.22
CA LEU A 78 -13.44 -6.43 -2.95
C LEU A 78 -11.93 -6.48 -2.62
N VAL A 79 -11.59 -6.30 -1.35
CA VAL A 79 -10.22 -6.50 -0.85
C VAL A 79 -9.97 -8.00 -0.69
N SER A 80 -8.83 -8.45 -1.21
CA SER A 80 -8.46 -9.87 -1.27
C SER A 80 -7.13 -10.16 -0.58
N THR A 81 -6.83 -11.44 -0.34
CA THR A 81 -5.52 -11.86 0.18
C THR A 81 -4.34 -11.43 -0.70
N ARG A 82 -4.58 -11.15 -2.00
CA ARG A 82 -3.58 -10.57 -2.90
C ARG A 82 -3.14 -9.18 -2.43
N ASP A 83 -4.07 -8.38 -1.91
CA ASP A 83 -3.79 -7.03 -1.42
C ASP A 83 -2.96 -7.06 -0.14
N LEU A 84 -3.26 -8.03 0.75
CA LEU A 84 -2.45 -8.31 1.93
C LEU A 84 -0.99 -8.68 1.57
N ILE A 85 -0.80 -9.63 0.65
CA ILE A 85 0.54 -10.03 0.20
C ILE A 85 1.26 -8.88 -0.51
N LYS A 86 0.52 -8.07 -1.28
CA LYS A 86 1.07 -6.87 -1.93
C LYS A 86 1.60 -5.87 -0.91
N LEU A 87 0.85 -5.57 0.15
CA LEU A 87 1.30 -4.70 1.24
C LEU A 87 2.57 -5.23 1.92
N CYS A 88 2.62 -6.54 2.16
CA CYS A 88 3.82 -7.18 2.73
C CYS A 88 5.03 -7.02 1.81
N ARG A 89 4.88 -7.25 0.50
CA ARG A 89 5.96 -7.09 -0.48
C ARG A 89 6.47 -5.66 -0.55
N ARG A 90 5.57 -4.66 -0.60
CA ARG A 90 5.95 -3.23 -0.64
C ARG A 90 6.68 -2.78 0.63
N SER A 91 6.32 -3.36 1.78
CA SER A 91 6.85 -2.94 3.07
C SER A 91 8.17 -3.60 3.43
N ASN A 92 8.40 -4.84 3.00
CA ASN A 92 9.59 -5.62 3.36
C ASN A 92 10.96 -4.97 3.06
N PRO A 93 11.22 -4.33 1.89
CA PRO A 93 12.55 -3.80 1.59
C PRO A 93 12.97 -2.64 2.50
N THR A 94 12.03 -1.77 2.86
CA THR A 94 12.29 -0.52 3.59
C THR A 94 12.05 -0.67 5.11
N PHE A 95 11.54 -1.81 5.57
CA PHE A 95 11.15 -1.96 6.96
C PHE A 95 12.33 -2.17 7.90
N SER A 96 12.40 -1.30 8.92
CA SER A 96 13.24 -1.44 10.11
C SER A 96 12.40 -1.15 11.35
N VAL A 97 12.53 -2.01 12.38
CA VAL A 97 11.78 -1.89 13.65
C VAL A 97 12.16 -0.62 14.42
N THR A 98 13.39 -0.13 14.24
CA THR A 98 13.94 1.01 14.99
C THR A 98 13.51 2.38 14.47
N SER A 99 12.82 2.44 13.33
CA SER A 99 12.51 3.70 12.65
C SER A 99 11.01 3.98 12.58
N THR A 100 10.61 5.14 13.09
CA THR A 100 9.22 5.64 13.00
C THR A 100 8.84 5.99 11.56
N GLU A 101 9.80 6.34 10.72
CA GLU A 101 9.60 6.59 9.28
C GLU A 101 9.16 5.31 8.55
N CYS A 102 9.69 4.15 8.95
CA CYS A 102 9.28 2.87 8.37
C CYS A 102 7.80 2.58 8.62
N ALA A 103 7.28 2.87 9.82
CA ALA A 103 5.86 2.74 10.12
C ALA A 103 5.00 3.64 9.23
N TYR A 104 5.47 4.87 8.97
CA TYR A 104 4.80 5.79 8.04
C TYR A 104 4.78 5.25 6.60
N PHE A 105 5.87 4.61 6.13
CA PHE A 105 5.87 3.97 4.81
C PHE A 105 4.90 2.80 4.71
N VAL A 106 4.81 1.95 5.75
CA VAL A 106 3.80 0.87 5.79
C VAL A 106 2.39 1.46 5.73
N PHE A 107 2.15 2.54 6.48
CA PHE A 107 0.89 3.26 6.47
C PHE A 107 0.53 3.79 5.08
N GLN A 108 1.43 4.53 4.43
CA GLN A 108 1.15 5.06 3.10
C GLN A 108 0.95 3.93 2.07
N ASN A 109 1.74 2.85 2.14
CA ASN A 109 1.55 1.68 1.27
C ASN A 109 0.19 1.02 1.48
N ALA A 110 -0.30 0.93 2.72
CA ALA A 110 -1.62 0.39 3.04
C ALA A 110 -2.73 1.27 2.45
N VAL A 111 -2.63 2.59 2.61
CA VAL A 111 -3.57 3.55 2.02
C VAL A 111 -3.59 3.46 0.49
N ASP A 112 -2.41 3.32 -0.13
CA ASP A 112 -2.27 3.22 -1.59
C ASP A 112 -2.88 1.92 -2.15
N ILE A 113 -2.94 0.85 -1.36
CA ILE A 113 -3.49 -0.46 -1.78
C ILE A 113 -4.99 -0.56 -1.49
N PHE A 114 -5.42 -0.21 -0.29
CA PHE A 114 -6.79 -0.43 0.15
C PHE A 114 -7.72 0.74 -0.19
N CYS A 115 -7.24 1.98 -0.11
CA CYS A 115 -8.07 3.17 -0.27
C CYS A 115 -8.01 3.80 -1.67
N SER A 116 -7.18 3.30 -2.60
CA SER A 116 -7.01 3.93 -3.92
C SER A 116 -8.27 3.95 -4.79
N HIS A 117 -9.19 3.00 -4.57
CA HIS A 117 -10.45 2.83 -5.31
C HIS A 117 -11.59 3.67 -4.73
N LEU A 118 -11.35 4.29 -3.59
CA LEU A 118 -12.34 5.09 -2.89
C LEU A 118 -12.23 6.54 -3.35
N PRO A 119 -13.36 7.18 -3.69
CA PRO A 119 -13.37 8.60 -4.00
C PRO A 119 -12.93 9.42 -2.79
N ALA A 120 -12.49 10.66 -3.02
CA ALA A 120 -12.19 11.58 -1.95
C ALA A 120 -13.48 11.91 -1.18
N GLY A 121 -13.43 11.84 0.15
CA GLY A 121 -14.57 12.08 1.02
C GLY A 121 -14.36 11.50 2.42
N ASP A 122 -15.36 11.67 3.29
CA ASP A 122 -15.27 11.29 4.70
C ASP A 122 -15.10 9.79 4.92
N VAL A 123 -15.72 8.95 4.07
CA VAL A 123 -15.59 7.49 4.16
C VAL A 123 -14.13 7.07 3.97
N ARG A 124 -13.47 7.61 2.94
CA ARG A 124 -12.05 7.36 2.70
C ARG A 124 -11.21 7.90 3.86
N ARG A 125 -11.50 9.10 4.36
CA ARG A 125 -10.77 9.72 5.47
C ARG A 125 -10.85 8.88 6.75
N ASN A 126 -12.05 8.40 7.11
CA ASN A 126 -12.25 7.53 8.28
C ASN A 126 -11.50 6.21 8.15
N LEU A 127 -11.50 5.58 6.97
CA LEU A 127 -10.72 4.36 6.74
C LEU A 127 -9.21 4.61 6.85
N VAL A 128 -8.72 5.72 6.34
CA VAL A 128 -7.31 6.13 6.51
C VAL A 128 -6.98 6.35 7.99
N LEU A 129 -7.89 6.93 8.78
CA LEU A 129 -7.73 7.06 10.22
C LEU A 129 -7.67 5.70 10.92
N SER A 130 -8.52 4.74 10.55
CA SER A 130 -8.48 3.38 11.09
C SER A 130 -7.16 2.67 10.78
N ILE A 131 -6.65 2.78 9.54
CA ILE A 131 -5.31 2.25 9.18
C ILE A 131 -4.24 2.92 10.05
N GLY A 132 -4.29 4.24 10.19
CA GLY A 132 -3.34 5.00 10.99
C GLY A 132 -3.33 4.57 12.44
N GLY A 133 -4.51 4.40 13.05
CA GLY A 133 -4.67 3.90 14.41
C GLY A 133 -4.05 2.51 14.62
N ASN A 134 -4.29 1.59 13.67
CA ASN A 134 -3.73 0.23 13.75
C ASN A 134 -2.20 0.21 13.66
N ILE A 135 -1.57 1.13 12.93
CA ILE A 135 -0.11 1.21 12.81
C ILE A 135 0.52 2.02 13.94
N GLY A 136 -0.22 2.93 14.58
CA GLY A 136 0.28 3.88 15.57
C GLY A 136 0.67 5.24 15.00
N ILE A 137 0.00 5.67 13.92
CA ILE A 137 0.17 6.99 13.30
C ILE A 137 -0.85 7.97 13.90
N ASN A 138 -0.38 9.16 14.26
CA ASN A 138 -1.24 10.21 14.81
C ASN A 138 -2.27 10.70 13.76
N LYS A 139 -3.50 10.94 14.20
CA LYS A 139 -4.60 11.51 13.41
C LYS A 139 -4.19 12.70 12.54
N SER A 140 -3.39 13.62 13.07
CA SER A 140 -2.91 14.79 12.30
C SER A 140 -2.12 14.38 11.04
N ARG A 141 -1.30 13.33 11.11
CA ARG A 141 -0.55 12.84 9.93
C ARG A 141 -1.46 12.14 8.91
N CYS A 142 -2.56 11.53 9.37
CA CYS A 142 -3.56 10.94 8.51
C CYS A 142 -4.36 12.01 7.75
N ASP A 143 -4.80 13.06 8.45
CA ASP A 143 -5.53 14.17 7.85
C ASP A 143 -4.64 14.93 6.84
N HIS A 144 -3.37 15.19 7.19
CA HIS A 144 -2.39 15.76 6.27
C HIS A 144 -2.24 14.92 4.98
N LEU A 145 -2.19 13.58 5.08
CA LEU A 145 -2.12 12.72 3.88
C LEU A 145 -3.37 12.87 3.00
N CYS A 146 -4.55 13.00 3.60
CA CYS A 146 -5.82 13.10 2.89
C CYS A 146 -6.08 14.46 2.24
N GLU A 147 -5.62 15.57 2.84
CA GLU A 147 -6.03 16.92 2.45
C GLU A 147 -4.89 17.81 1.95
N GLU A 148 -3.70 17.68 2.51
CA GLU A 148 -2.60 18.64 2.30
C GLU A 148 -1.43 18.06 1.52
N TYR A 149 -1.21 16.75 1.61
CA TYR A 149 -0.04 16.10 1.01
C TYR A 149 0.03 16.33 -0.50
N LYS A 150 1.15 16.92 -0.94
CA LYS A 150 1.53 17.11 -2.33
C LYS A 150 2.97 16.60 -2.52
N PRO A 151 3.18 15.48 -3.21
CA PRO A 151 4.53 14.98 -3.45
C PRO A 151 5.28 15.88 -4.42
N GLU A 152 6.59 16.03 -4.17
CA GLU A 152 7.50 16.71 -5.09
C GLU A 152 7.74 15.85 -6.33
N VAL A 153 7.76 16.46 -7.51
CA VAL A 153 7.97 15.76 -8.77
C VAL A 153 9.14 16.40 -9.49
N ASP A 154 10.26 15.68 -9.54
CA ASP A 154 11.45 16.06 -10.29
C ASP A 154 11.66 15.11 -11.48
N VAL A 155 11.45 15.67 -12.67
CA VAL A 155 11.59 15.00 -13.98
C VAL A 155 12.81 15.53 -14.74
N ALA A 156 13.54 16.50 -14.17
CA ALA A 156 14.57 17.26 -14.88
C ALA A 156 15.82 16.43 -15.20
N THR A 157 16.14 15.45 -14.35
CA THR A 157 17.32 14.59 -14.54
C THR A 157 17.11 13.65 -15.72
N SER A 158 18.06 13.53 -16.65
CA SER A 158 17.94 12.66 -17.82
C SER A 158 17.89 11.17 -17.45
N LYS A 159 18.69 10.74 -16.48
CA LYS A 159 18.86 9.33 -16.08
C LYS A 159 17.85 8.82 -15.05
N GLU A 160 17.25 9.70 -14.25
CA GLU A 160 16.39 9.32 -13.12
C GLU A 160 15.18 10.25 -13.00
N VAL A 161 14.10 9.75 -12.40
CA VAL A 161 12.87 10.49 -12.11
C VAL A 161 12.54 10.30 -10.64
N LYS A 162 12.45 11.39 -9.89
CA LYS A 162 12.08 11.37 -8.48
C LYS A 162 10.65 11.88 -8.33
N ILE A 163 9.77 11.02 -7.80
CA ILE A 163 8.36 11.36 -7.57
C ILE A 163 8.05 10.99 -6.12
N GLY A 164 7.90 12.01 -5.27
CA GLY A 164 7.68 11.85 -3.84
C GLY A 164 8.69 10.89 -3.21
N ARG A 165 8.19 9.77 -2.71
CA ARG A 165 9.00 8.73 -2.04
C ARG A 165 9.68 7.72 -2.97
N VAL A 166 9.53 7.83 -4.29
CA VAL A 166 10.08 6.86 -5.26
C VAL A 166 11.10 7.51 -6.18
N LEU A 167 12.20 6.78 -6.43
CA LEU A 167 13.20 7.11 -7.44
C LEU A 167 13.19 6.03 -8.53
N LEU A 168 12.90 6.41 -9.76
CA LEU A 168 12.87 5.53 -10.94
C LEU A 168 14.05 5.82 -11.85
N LYS A 169 14.75 4.76 -12.27
CA LYS A 169 15.81 4.86 -13.29
C LYS A 169 15.21 4.79 -14.68
N ARG A 170 15.58 5.73 -15.55
CA ARG A 170 15.20 5.66 -16.96
C ARG A 170 16.12 4.67 -17.67
N ASN A 171 15.52 3.71 -18.38
CA ASN A 171 16.26 2.88 -19.32
C ASN A 171 16.44 3.67 -20.63
N LEU A 172 17.31 4.68 -20.59
CA LEU A 172 17.84 5.27 -21.80
C LEU A 172 18.91 4.31 -22.29
N LYS A 173 18.66 3.63 -23.41
CA LYS A 173 19.76 3.10 -24.20
C LYS A 173 20.58 4.32 -24.61
N GLU A 174 21.71 4.55 -23.95
CA GLU A 174 22.77 5.35 -24.54
C GLU A 174 23.04 4.68 -25.89
N ASN A 175 22.72 5.37 -26.99
CA ASN A 175 23.32 5.05 -28.27
C ASN A 175 24.82 5.30 -28.07
N LEU A 176 25.53 4.27 -27.63
CA LEU A 176 26.96 4.19 -27.84
C LEU A 176 27.12 4.15 -29.36
N GLU A 177 27.56 5.28 -29.90
CA GLU A 177 28.08 5.36 -31.24
C GLU A 177 29.16 4.27 -31.40
N ASN A 178 29.05 3.50 -32.48
CA ASN A 178 30.00 2.49 -32.98
C ASN A 178 29.88 1.10 -32.35
N ASP A 179 29.03 0.25 -32.94
CA ASP A 179 29.45 -1.08 -33.40
C ASP A 179 28.41 -1.62 -34.39
N GLU A 180 28.81 -1.64 -35.67
CA GLU A 180 28.20 -2.46 -36.71
C GLU A 180 28.23 -3.93 -36.24
N ASN A 181 27.08 -4.61 -36.27
CA ASN A 181 26.84 -6.01 -35.92
C ASN A 181 26.69 -6.39 -34.44
N SER A 182 25.45 -6.31 -33.92
CA SER A 182 24.82 -7.49 -33.30
C SER A 182 23.31 -7.30 -33.12
N PHE A 183 22.54 -7.92 -34.02
CA PHE A 183 21.12 -8.17 -33.82
C PHE A 183 20.90 -9.11 -32.63
N SER A 184 20.28 -8.62 -31.55
CA SER A 184 19.60 -9.48 -30.57
C SER A 184 18.46 -8.74 -29.87
N HIS A 185 17.39 -8.53 -30.64
CA HIS A 185 16.08 -8.20 -30.07
C HIS A 185 15.55 -9.39 -29.26
N LYS A 186 15.67 -9.38 -27.92
CA LYS A 186 14.79 -10.19 -27.05
C LYS A 186 13.52 -9.40 -26.74
N LYS A 187 12.61 -9.36 -27.71
CA LYS A 187 11.18 -9.12 -27.47
C LYS A 187 10.65 -10.36 -26.77
N ILE A 188 10.15 -10.24 -25.54
CA ILE A 188 9.33 -11.27 -24.92
C ILE A 188 8.03 -11.32 -25.75
N ARG A 189 7.93 -12.35 -26.58
CA ARG A 189 6.72 -12.67 -27.36
C ARG A 189 5.71 -13.31 -26.40
N LEU A 190 4.71 -12.54 -25.96
CA LEU A 190 3.44 -13.12 -25.55
C LEU A 190 2.61 -13.32 -26.83
N ASP A 191 2.29 -14.58 -27.10
CA ASP A 191 1.25 -15.10 -27.99
C ASP A 191 1.33 -14.78 -29.50
N LYS A 192 1.44 -15.85 -30.30
CA LYS A 192 1.62 -15.82 -31.76
C LYS A 192 0.36 -15.41 -32.55
N ASN A 193 -0.79 -15.18 -31.90
CA ASN A 193 -2.08 -14.96 -32.57
C ASN A 193 -2.74 -13.59 -32.29
N ALA A 194 -2.11 -12.69 -31.54
CA ALA A 194 -2.64 -11.34 -31.38
C ALA A 194 -2.16 -10.44 -32.54
N SER A 195 -2.97 -10.35 -33.60
CA SER A 195 -2.89 -9.28 -34.60
C SER A 195 -3.33 -7.95 -33.98
N SER A 196 -2.52 -7.40 -33.08
CA SER A 196 -2.54 -5.99 -32.73
C SER A 196 -1.14 -5.61 -32.29
N THR A 197 -0.33 -5.22 -33.27
CA THR A 197 0.94 -4.53 -33.05
C THR A 197 0.68 -3.29 -32.21
N VAL A 198 0.83 -3.41 -30.89
CA VAL A 198 0.99 -2.24 -30.02
C VAL A 198 2.30 -1.61 -30.44
N LYS A 199 2.21 -0.57 -31.26
CA LYS A 199 3.33 0.32 -31.56
C LYS A 199 3.73 0.95 -30.24
N THR A 200 4.74 0.39 -29.57
CA THR A 200 5.48 1.13 -28.55
C THR A 200 6.13 2.28 -29.30
N GLN A 201 5.50 3.45 -29.23
CA GLN A 201 6.01 4.67 -29.83
C GLN A 201 7.33 4.97 -29.13
N ASP A 202 8.45 4.84 -29.86
CA ASP A 202 9.76 5.25 -29.36
C ASP A 202 9.68 6.76 -29.11
N PHE A 203 9.44 7.15 -27.86
CA PHE A 203 9.38 8.55 -27.45
C PHE A 203 10.81 9.09 -27.52
N LYS A 204 11.21 9.61 -28.69
CA LYS A 204 12.37 10.48 -28.81
C LYS A 204 12.08 11.66 -27.89
N LEU A 205 12.74 11.68 -26.72
CA LEU A 205 12.61 12.77 -25.76
C LEU A 205 13.10 14.03 -26.47
N GLN A 206 12.17 14.84 -27.00
CA GLN A 206 12.50 16.17 -27.48
C GLN A 206 13.18 16.89 -26.32
N SER A 207 14.27 17.62 -26.61
CA SER A 207 15.08 18.34 -25.63
C SER A 207 14.32 19.44 -24.86
N LYS A 208 13.02 19.59 -25.12
CA LYS A 208 12.12 20.47 -24.39
C LYS A 208 11.43 19.66 -23.31
N ALA A 209 11.67 20.02 -22.05
CA ALA A 209 10.97 19.40 -20.93
C ALA A 209 9.45 19.49 -21.17
N PRO A 210 8.71 18.37 -21.11
CA PRO A 210 7.26 18.41 -21.24
C PRO A 210 6.65 19.34 -20.19
N THR A 211 5.74 20.21 -20.60
CA THR A 211 5.03 21.10 -19.69
C THR A 211 3.94 20.32 -18.97
N PHE A 212 4.23 19.87 -17.75
CA PHE A 212 3.24 19.20 -16.90
C PHE A 212 2.68 20.17 -15.86
N SER A 213 1.37 20.08 -15.61
CA SER A 213 0.75 20.75 -14.46
C SER A 213 0.74 19.80 -13.27
N PHE A 214 1.66 20.02 -12.32
CA PHE A 214 1.77 19.24 -11.09
C PHE A 214 0.77 19.74 -10.04
N THR A 215 -0.52 19.56 -10.33
CA THR A 215 -1.58 19.73 -9.33
C THR A 215 -1.43 18.67 -8.23
N ARG A 216 -2.02 18.90 -7.05
CA ARG A 216 -1.96 17.94 -5.95
C ARG A 216 -2.52 16.56 -6.36
N PRO A 217 -3.72 16.43 -6.95
CA PRO A 217 -4.24 15.13 -7.37
C PRO A 217 -3.37 14.43 -8.42
N ALA A 218 -2.83 15.20 -9.39
CA ALA A 218 -1.94 14.66 -10.41
C ALA A 218 -0.63 14.13 -9.81
N SER A 219 -0.02 14.88 -8.89
CA SER A 219 1.23 14.48 -8.23
C SER A 219 1.04 13.25 -7.35
N CYS A 220 -0.06 13.18 -6.58
CA CYS A 220 -0.41 12.01 -5.78
C CYS A 220 -0.75 10.77 -6.64
N LEU A 221 -1.35 10.96 -7.82
CA LEU A 221 -1.58 9.87 -8.77
C LEU A 221 -0.25 9.38 -9.36
N LEU A 222 0.61 10.31 -9.77
CA LEU A 222 1.92 10.01 -10.34
C LEU A 222 2.80 9.25 -9.35
N GLU A 223 2.80 9.63 -8.06
CA GLU A 223 3.51 8.90 -7.01
C GLU A 223 3.01 7.45 -6.91
N ARG A 224 1.69 7.23 -6.87
CA ARG A 224 1.11 5.88 -6.79
C ARG A 224 1.45 5.01 -8.00
N ILE A 225 1.47 5.60 -9.19
CA ILE A 225 1.92 4.93 -10.42
C ILE A 225 3.41 4.59 -10.30
N ALA A 226 4.25 5.54 -9.88
CA ALA A 226 5.68 5.34 -9.73
C ALA A 226 6.01 4.22 -8.73
N VAL A 227 5.31 4.17 -7.59
CA VAL A 227 5.43 3.06 -6.61
C VAL A 227 5.11 1.73 -7.28
N SER A 228 4.03 1.67 -8.05
CA SER A 228 3.60 0.42 -8.68
C SER A 228 4.56 -0.04 -9.77
N VAL A 229 5.13 0.90 -10.54
CA VAL A 229 6.18 0.63 -11.54
C VAL A 229 7.45 0.13 -10.86
N ALA A 230 7.90 0.77 -9.77
CA ALA A 230 9.08 0.33 -9.01
C ALA A 230 8.95 -1.09 -8.47
N GLN A 231 7.71 -1.51 -8.16
CA GLN A 231 7.40 -2.83 -7.59
C GLN A 231 7.00 -3.87 -8.65
N ASN A 232 7.06 -3.53 -9.95
CA ASN A 232 6.63 -4.38 -11.06
C ASN A 232 5.19 -4.91 -10.90
N GLU A 233 4.29 -4.05 -10.42
CA GLU A 233 2.90 -4.41 -10.19
C GLU A 233 1.98 -4.00 -11.35
N PRO A 234 1.00 -4.83 -11.73
CA PRO A 234 -0.01 -4.43 -12.70
C PRO A 234 -0.91 -3.34 -12.11
N ILE A 235 -1.18 -2.31 -12.91
CA ILE A 235 -2.09 -1.22 -12.58
C ILE A 235 -3.10 -1.03 -13.71
N LEU A 236 -4.31 -0.62 -13.34
CA LEU A 236 -5.35 -0.17 -14.25
C LEU A 236 -5.77 1.22 -13.79
N LEU A 237 -5.68 2.19 -14.70
CA LEU A 237 -6.22 3.53 -14.48
C LEU A 237 -7.57 3.58 -15.19
N VAL A 238 -8.60 3.96 -14.43
CA VAL A 238 -9.95 4.16 -14.95
C VAL A 238 -10.31 5.63 -14.72
N GLY A 239 -10.80 6.28 -15.76
CA GLY A 239 -11.25 7.67 -15.73
C GLY A 239 -12.20 7.92 -16.89
N GLU A 240 -12.98 8.99 -16.78
CA GLU A 240 -13.85 9.47 -17.88
C GLU A 240 -13.01 10.04 -19.03
N THR A 241 -11.88 10.65 -18.68
CA THR A 241 -10.87 11.16 -19.61
C THR A 241 -9.81 10.07 -19.82
N GLY A 242 -9.74 9.56 -21.06
CA GLY A 242 -8.92 8.42 -21.46
C GLY A 242 -7.42 8.66 -21.42
#